data_AF-A0A267GEY3-F1
#
_entry.id   AF-A0A267GEY3-F1
#
_cell.length_a   1.000
_cell.length_b   1.000
_cell.length_c   1.000
_cell.angle_alpha   90.00
_cell.angle_beta   90.00
_cell.angle_gamma   90.00
#
_symmetry.space_group_name_H-M   'P 1'
#
loop_
_entity.id
_entity.type
_entity.pdbx_description
1 polymer ?
#
loop_
_entity_poly.entity_id
_entity_poly.type
_entity_poly.pdbx_seq_one_letter_code
_entity_poly.pdbx_strand_id
1 'polypeptide(L)'
;DDNRMAGRASTTVSASSPSSADKIQSLLRWCQAQTDGYPGVKVTNFTSSFRDGLAFCAILHRYRPELIDFHSLKADNWLQNNQLAFRIAETIGIPALLDAEEMATPEKLSIITYVAYINMHLRGKERRGGPSVNMHSGGNNTSQQQSNASAESASATASSSTPKVGDYLKLYLTSLTI
;
A
#
# COMPACT_ATOMS: atom_id res chain seq x y z
N ASP A 1 44.44 28.95 -39.21
CA ASP A 1 43.06 28.63 -39.62
C ASP A 1 42.95 27.12 -39.84
N ASP A 2 42.14 26.32 -39.19
CA ASP A 2 41.30 26.50 -38.01
C ASP A 2 40.98 25.09 -37.49
N ASN A 3 41.24 24.90 -36.20
CA ASN A 3 40.50 24.06 -35.25
C ASN A 3 40.02 22.65 -35.65
N ARG A 4 40.92 21.71 -35.35
CA ARG A 4 40.74 20.35 -34.82
C ARG A 4 39.38 20.07 -34.14
N MET A 5 38.77 18.97 -34.59
CA MET A 5 37.71 18.17 -33.95
C MET A 5 37.72 18.17 -32.40
N ALA A 6 36.60 18.55 -31.78
CA ALA A 6 36.14 18.00 -30.50
C ALA A 6 34.71 18.48 -30.17
N GLY A 7 33.87 17.60 -29.64
CA GLY A 7 32.78 18.03 -28.75
C GLY A 7 31.37 17.49 -29.02
N ARG A 8 31.18 16.17 -29.11
CA ARG A 8 29.94 15.60 -28.56
C ARG A 8 30.31 14.63 -27.44
N ALA A 9 30.44 15.18 -26.24
CA ALA A 9 30.42 14.38 -25.02
C ALA A 9 29.00 13.83 -24.87
N SER A 10 28.77 12.63 -25.39
CA SER A 10 27.65 11.81 -24.94
C SER A 10 27.96 11.41 -23.50
N THR A 11 27.37 12.11 -22.54
CA THR A 11 27.38 11.70 -21.14
C THR A 11 26.69 10.34 -21.05
N THR A 12 27.48 9.29 -21.07
CA THR A 12 27.07 7.96 -20.63
C THR A 12 26.74 8.06 -19.15
N VAL A 13 25.46 8.18 -18.83
CA VAL A 13 24.98 7.99 -17.46
C VAL A 13 25.18 6.52 -17.12
N SER A 14 26.27 6.22 -16.42
CA SER A 14 26.50 4.91 -15.83
C SER A 14 25.37 4.63 -14.83
N ALA A 15 24.44 3.74 -15.20
CA ALA A 15 23.37 3.31 -14.32
C ALA A 15 23.97 2.45 -13.18
N SER A 16 24.37 3.10 -12.09
CA SER A 16 24.67 2.44 -10.82
C SER A 16 23.38 1.88 -10.23
N SER A 17 23.43 0.67 -9.66
CA SER A 17 22.29 0.06 -8.97
C SER A 17 21.69 1.03 -7.93
N PRO A 18 20.35 1.11 -7.82
CA PRO A 18 19.70 2.09 -6.95
C PRO A 18 20.09 1.87 -5.48
N SER A 19 20.52 2.94 -4.81
CA SER A 19 20.86 2.89 -3.39
C SER A 19 19.61 2.66 -2.52
N SER A 20 19.80 2.25 -1.27
CA SER A 20 18.69 2.13 -0.31
C SER A 20 17.96 3.47 -0.10
N ALA A 21 18.66 4.59 -0.19
CA ALA A 21 18.05 5.92 -0.09
C ALA A 21 17.13 6.23 -1.28
N ASP A 22 17.53 5.86 -2.49
CA ASP A 22 16.73 6.06 -3.71
C ASP A 22 15.44 5.22 -3.68
N LYS A 23 15.51 4.02 -3.11
CA LYS A 23 14.36 3.13 -2.92
C LYS A 23 13.36 3.71 -1.93
N ILE A 24 13.84 4.23 -0.79
CA ILE A 24 12.99 4.90 0.21
C ILE A 24 12.35 6.17 -0.38
N GLN A 25 13.10 6.95 -1.15
CA GLN A 25 12.58 8.12 -1.88
C GLN A 25 11.50 7.72 -2.89
N SER A 26 11.71 6.63 -3.62
CA SER A 26 10.74 6.12 -4.59
C SER A 26 9.45 5.64 -3.90
N LEU A 27 9.57 4.99 -2.74
CA LEU A 27 8.40 4.62 -1.92
C LEU A 27 7.65 5.87 -1.44
N LEU A 28 8.36 6.91 -0.99
CA LEU A 28 7.75 8.16 -0.53
C LEU A 28 6.95 8.83 -1.66
N ARG A 29 7.52 8.89 -2.87
CA ARG A 29 6.84 9.40 -4.07
C ARG A 29 5.59 8.60 -4.41
N TRP A 30 5.64 7.28 -4.26
CA TRP A 30 4.47 6.44 -4.45
C TRP A 30 3.37 6.80 -3.44
N CYS A 31 3.68 6.95 -2.15
CA CYS A 31 2.70 7.38 -1.15
C CYS A 31 2.08 8.74 -1.50
N GLN A 32 2.91 9.70 -1.93
CA GLN A 32 2.46 11.01 -2.37
C GLN A 32 1.48 10.90 -3.55
N ALA A 33 1.80 10.09 -4.56
CA ALA A 33 0.91 9.86 -5.69
C ALA A 33 -0.44 9.21 -5.27
N GLN A 34 -0.42 8.27 -4.33
CA GLN A 34 -1.65 7.62 -3.86
C GLN A 34 -2.54 8.57 -3.05
N THR A 35 -1.91 9.48 -2.29
CA THR A 35 -2.58 10.45 -1.41
C THR A 35 -2.87 11.79 -2.06
N ASP A 36 -2.49 11.98 -3.33
CA ASP A 36 -2.76 13.21 -4.06
C ASP A 36 -4.28 13.47 -4.18
N GLY A 37 -4.69 14.71 -3.94
CA GLY A 37 -6.10 15.12 -3.93
C GLY A 37 -6.90 14.76 -2.67
N TYR A 38 -6.32 14.09 -1.67
CA TYR A 38 -7.01 13.84 -0.40
C TYR A 38 -6.87 15.03 0.58
N PRO A 39 -7.99 15.59 1.06
CA PRO A 39 -7.95 16.74 1.96
C PRO A 39 -7.30 16.36 3.31
N GLY A 40 -6.47 17.26 3.83
CA GLY A 40 -5.80 17.06 5.11
C GLY A 40 -4.65 16.06 5.09
N VAL A 41 -4.29 15.48 3.94
CA VAL A 41 -3.18 14.52 3.82
C VAL A 41 -1.99 15.15 3.12
N LYS A 42 -0.83 15.11 3.78
CA LYS A 42 0.45 15.50 3.17
C LYS A 42 1.58 14.59 3.63
N VAL A 43 2.01 13.71 2.74
CA VAL A 43 3.07 12.74 3.03
C VAL A 43 4.44 13.32 2.69
N THR A 44 5.26 13.59 3.71
CA THR A 44 6.63 14.11 3.57
C THR A 44 7.68 13.24 4.24
N ASN A 45 7.26 12.31 5.10
CA ASN A 45 8.13 11.40 5.84
C ASN A 45 7.40 10.08 6.15
N PHE A 46 8.12 9.13 6.76
CA PHE A 46 7.59 7.85 7.23
C PHE A 46 7.42 7.81 8.75
N THR A 47 7.07 8.94 9.37
CA THR A 47 6.79 9.02 10.81
C THR A 47 5.52 9.82 11.03
N SER A 48 5.62 11.13 11.25
CA SER A 48 4.50 12.00 11.60
C SER A 48 3.43 12.08 10.51
N SER A 49 3.80 11.95 9.23
CA SER A 49 2.84 11.95 8.12
C SER A 49 1.87 10.76 8.13
N PHE A 50 2.15 9.71 8.90
CA PHE A 50 1.29 8.52 9.02
C PHE A 50 0.63 8.42 10.40
N ARG A 51 0.99 9.30 11.34
CA ARG A 51 0.58 9.24 12.75
C ARG A 51 -0.93 9.31 12.92
N ASP A 52 -1.58 10.20 12.18
CA ASP A 52 -3.03 10.44 12.27
C ASP A 52 -3.88 9.38 11.55
N GLY A 53 -3.25 8.40 10.89
CA GLY A 53 -3.90 7.33 10.13
C GLY A 53 -4.49 7.77 8.79
N LEU A 54 -4.58 9.07 8.47
CA LEU A 54 -5.22 9.55 7.25
C LEU A 54 -4.45 9.13 6.01
N ALA A 55 -3.12 9.11 6.06
CA ALA A 55 -2.30 8.62 4.95
C ALA A 55 -2.59 7.14 4.62
N PHE A 56 -2.76 6.28 5.63
CA PHE A 56 -3.12 4.88 5.40
C PHE A 56 -4.54 4.76 4.83
N CYS A 57 -5.51 5.47 5.41
CA CYS A 57 -6.88 5.49 4.91
C CYS A 57 -6.96 5.98 3.45
N ALA A 58 -6.23 7.03 3.08
CA ALA A 58 -6.21 7.56 1.73
C ALA A 58 -5.61 6.58 0.71
N ILE A 59 -4.49 5.92 1.06
CA ILE A 59 -3.89 4.87 0.22
C ILE A 59 -4.90 3.75 -0.01
N LEU A 60 -5.55 3.24 1.04
CA LEU A 60 -6.51 2.13 0.91
C LEU A 60 -7.78 2.55 0.15
N HIS A 61 -8.33 3.73 0.43
CA HIS A 61 -9.50 4.29 -0.24
C HIS A 61 -9.28 4.45 -1.74
N ARG A 62 -8.05 4.78 -2.19
CA ARG A 62 -7.72 4.87 -3.61
C ARG A 62 -7.93 3.55 -4.35
N TYR A 63 -7.68 2.42 -3.68
CA TYR A 63 -7.82 1.09 -4.28
C TYR A 63 -9.20 0.49 -4.09
N ARG A 64 -9.86 0.75 -2.95
CA ARG A 64 -11.21 0.27 -2.61
C ARG A 64 -12.03 1.38 -1.95
N PRO A 65 -12.59 2.33 -2.74
CA PRO A 65 -13.29 3.48 -2.19
C PRO A 65 -14.55 3.09 -1.42
N GLU A 66 -15.13 1.92 -1.69
CA GLU A 66 -16.33 1.42 -1.02
C GLU A 66 -16.13 1.04 0.45
N LEU A 67 -14.89 0.89 0.90
CA LEU A 67 -14.56 0.38 2.24
C LEU A 67 -14.29 1.48 3.27
N ILE A 68 -14.09 2.73 2.85
CA ILE A 68 -13.69 3.84 3.73
C ILE A 68 -14.49 5.08 3.34
N ASP A 69 -15.28 5.63 4.25
CA ASP A 69 -15.82 6.99 4.07
C ASP A 69 -14.76 8.02 4.47
N PHE A 70 -13.85 8.33 3.55
CA PHE A 70 -12.69 9.18 3.84
C PHE A 70 -13.08 10.58 4.31
N HIS A 71 -14.15 11.15 3.76
CA HIS A 71 -14.56 12.53 4.05
C HIS A 71 -15.11 12.72 5.47
N SER A 72 -15.51 11.62 6.13
CA SER A 72 -15.91 11.63 7.53
C SER A 72 -14.74 11.63 8.51
N LEU A 73 -13.52 11.29 8.06
CA LEU A 73 -12.35 11.13 8.90
C LEU A 73 -11.78 12.48 9.34
N LYS A 74 -11.21 12.50 10.55
CA LYS A 74 -10.59 13.70 11.15
C LYS A 74 -9.24 13.34 11.73
N ALA A 75 -8.24 14.21 11.58
CA ALA A 75 -6.88 13.97 12.06
C ALA A 75 -6.80 13.75 13.58
N ASP A 76 -7.71 14.37 14.35
CA ASP A 76 -7.76 14.22 15.81
C ASP A 76 -8.13 12.79 16.26
N ASN A 77 -8.83 12.04 15.41
CA ASN A 77 -9.24 10.65 15.66
C ASN A 77 -8.14 9.65 15.26
N TRP A 78 -6.89 9.97 15.56
CA TRP A 78 -5.71 9.24 15.08
C TRP A 78 -5.80 7.73 15.36
N LEU A 79 -6.21 7.35 16.57
CA LEU A 79 -6.28 5.94 16.96
C LEU A 79 -7.33 5.19 16.14
N GLN A 80 -8.53 5.76 16.01
CA GLN A 80 -9.64 5.16 15.26
C GLN A 80 -9.32 5.08 13.76
N ASN A 81 -8.69 6.10 13.19
CA ASN A 81 -8.27 6.10 11.79
C ASN A 81 -7.27 4.97 11.51
N ASN A 82 -6.26 4.80 12.37
CA ASN A 82 -5.28 3.72 12.22
C ASN A 82 -5.92 2.34 12.40
N GLN A 83 -6.78 2.15 13.41
CA GLN A 83 -7.53 0.90 13.60
C GLN A 83 -8.41 0.56 12.38
N LEU A 84 -9.11 1.55 11.83
CA LEU A 84 -9.90 1.40 10.62
C LEU A 84 -9.02 0.98 9.44
N ALA A 85 -7.92 1.69 9.20
CA ALA A 85 -7.01 1.40 8.10
C ALA A 85 -6.47 -0.03 8.18
N PHE A 86 -5.99 -0.47 9.35
CA PHE A 86 -5.41 -1.79 9.52
C PHE A 86 -6.46 -2.90 9.35
N ARG A 87 -7.67 -2.72 9.90
CA ARG A 87 -8.79 -3.64 9.69
C ARG A 87 -9.14 -3.76 8.21
N ILE A 88 -9.27 -2.63 7.50
CA ILE A 88 -9.59 -2.64 6.06
C ILE A 88 -8.47 -3.30 5.27
N ALA A 89 -7.21 -3.05 5.61
CA ALA A 89 -6.06 -3.71 4.99
C ALA A 89 -6.17 -5.24 5.11
N GLU A 90 -6.53 -5.76 6.29
CA GLU A 90 -6.73 -7.20 6.50
C GLU A 90 -7.85 -7.76 5.61
N THR A 91 -8.98 -7.05 5.47
CA THR A 91 -10.09 -7.50 4.60
C THR A 91 -9.68 -7.67 3.13
N ILE A 92 -8.66 -6.94 2.67
CA ILE A 92 -8.13 -7.04 1.30
C ILE A 92 -6.86 -7.91 1.21
N GLY A 93 -6.56 -8.64 2.30
CA GLY A 93 -5.49 -9.62 2.40
C GLY A 93 -4.11 -9.05 2.71
N ILE A 94 -4.04 -7.85 3.30
CA ILE A 94 -2.80 -7.23 3.79
C ILE A 94 -2.78 -7.39 5.32
N PRO A 95 -1.97 -8.27 5.92
CA PRO A 95 -1.86 -8.38 7.38
C PRO A 95 -1.52 -7.05 8.03
N ALA A 96 -2.14 -6.75 9.18
CA ALA A 96 -1.76 -5.62 10.01
C ALA A 96 -0.38 -5.90 10.64
N LEU A 97 0.66 -5.18 10.20
CA LEU A 97 2.03 -5.33 10.73
C LEU A 97 2.34 -4.34 11.85
N LEU A 98 1.41 -3.44 12.15
CA LEU A 98 1.54 -2.37 13.14
C LEU A 98 0.33 -2.39 14.05
N ASP A 99 0.55 -2.05 15.32
CA ASP A 99 -0.55 -1.82 16.25
C ASP A 99 -0.95 -0.34 16.23
N ALA A 100 -2.26 -0.08 16.30
CA ALA A 100 -2.77 1.29 16.23
C ALA A 100 -2.33 2.15 17.43
N GLU A 101 -2.09 1.54 18.59
CA GLU A 101 -1.58 2.24 19.78
C GLU A 101 -0.13 2.69 19.61
N GLU A 102 0.71 1.90 18.94
CA GLU A 102 2.11 2.23 18.65
C GLU A 102 2.24 3.42 17.70
N MET A 103 1.18 3.74 16.95
CA MET A 103 1.11 4.92 16.09
C MET A 103 1.10 6.22 16.89
N ALA A 104 0.96 6.21 18.21
CA ALA A 104 1.17 7.40 19.04
C ALA A 104 2.59 7.99 18.85
N THR A 105 3.59 7.12 18.63
CA THR A 105 5.00 7.46 18.39
C THR A 105 5.57 6.57 17.29
N PRO A 106 5.24 6.85 16.01
CA PRO A 106 5.52 5.92 14.92
C PRO A 106 7.03 5.84 14.62
N GLU A 107 7.55 4.62 14.62
CA GLU A 107 8.93 4.35 14.24
C GLU A 107 9.12 4.31 12.72
N LYS A 108 10.10 5.06 12.23
CA LYS A 108 10.35 5.23 10.78
C LYS A 108 10.47 3.89 10.03
N LEU A 109 11.20 2.95 10.60
CA LEU A 109 11.48 1.68 9.94
C LEU A 109 10.22 0.80 9.85
N SER A 110 9.40 0.80 10.90
CA SER A 110 8.13 0.06 10.94
C SER A 110 7.15 0.59 9.90
N ILE A 111 7.02 1.92 9.78
CA ILE A 111 6.18 2.54 8.74
C ILE A 111 6.71 2.23 7.33
N ILE A 112 8.02 2.37 7.08
CA ILE A 112 8.61 2.01 5.78
C ILE A 112 8.29 0.57 5.42
N THR A 113 8.46 -0.35 6.37
CA THR A 113 8.22 -1.78 6.17
C THR A 113 6.78 -2.04 5.79
N TYR A 114 5.84 -1.48 6.55
CA TYR A 114 4.43 -1.73 6.33
C TYR A 114 3.93 -1.12 5.02
N VAL A 115 4.32 0.12 4.73
CA VAL A 115 3.94 0.81 3.50
C VAL A 115 4.56 0.16 2.26
N ALA A 116 5.80 -0.32 2.35
CA ALA A 116 6.44 -1.11 1.28
C ALA A 116 5.66 -2.40 0.99
N TYR A 117 5.20 -3.07 2.04
CA TYR A 117 4.39 -4.28 1.92
C TYR A 117 3.03 -3.99 1.25
N ILE A 118 2.33 -2.93 1.70
CA ILE A 118 1.08 -2.45 1.07
C ILE A 118 1.31 -2.16 -0.42
N ASN A 119 2.35 -1.39 -0.75
CA ASN A 119 2.70 -1.03 -2.11
C ASN A 119 2.89 -2.26 -3.01
N MET A 120 3.63 -3.27 -2.54
CA MET A 120 3.85 -4.53 -3.27
C MET A 120 2.54 -5.27 -3.53
N HIS A 121 1.68 -5.39 -2.52
CA HIS A 121 0.40 -6.12 -2.62
C HIS A 121 -0.58 -5.43 -3.58
N LEU A 122 -0.59 -4.09 -3.56
CA LEU A 122 -1.50 -3.30 -4.37
C LEU A 122 -1.04 -3.19 -5.84
N ARG A 123 0.27 -3.08 -6.10
CA ARG A 123 0.83 -3.13 -7.47
C ARG A 123 0.59 -4.47 -8.17
N GLY A 124 0.56 -5.57 -7.42
CA GLY A 124 0.21 -6.89 -7.95
C GLY A 124 -1.24 -6.99 -8.48
N LYS A 125 -2.14 -6.10 -8.02
CA LYS A 125 -3.55 -6.03 -8.47
C LYS A 125 -3.77 -5.07 -9.64
N GLU A 126 -2.88 -4.10 -9.86
CA GLU A 126 -2.99 -3.07 -10.91
C GLU A 126 -2.78 -3.61 -12.33
N ARG A 127 -2.07 -4.74 -12.49
CA ARG A 127 -1.89 -5.43 -13.79
C ARG A 127 -3.14 -6.13 -14.34
N ARG A 128 -4.28 -6.12 -13.63
CA ARG A 128 -5.55 -6.73 -14.09
C ARG A 128 -6.63 -5.74 -14.51
N GLY A 129 -6.34 -4.43 -14.53
CA GLY A 129 -7.28 -3.40 -14.97
C GLY A 129 -6.83 -2.73 -16.27
N GLY A 130 -7.08 -3.36 -17.43
CA GLY A 130 -7.11 -2.63 -18.70
C GLY A 130 -8.24 -1.59 -18.71
N PRO A 131 -8.23 -0.62 -19.65
CA PRO A 131 -9.19 0.48 -19.66
C PRO A 131 -10.61 -0.06 -19.80
N SER A 132 -11.44 0.14 -18.76
CA SER A 132 -12.85 -0.26 -18.79
C SER A 132 -13.64 0.62 -19.74
N VAL A 133 -14.13 0.00 -20.81
CA VAL A 133 -15.19 0.53 -21.67
C VAL A 133 -16.51 0.53 -20.90
N ASN A 134 -17.18 1.68 -20.93
CA ASN A 134 -18.51 1.89 -20.37
C ASN A 134 -19.54 1.11 -21.19
N MET A 135 -20.22 0.11 -20.61
CA MET A 135 -21.42 -0.49 -21.18
C MET A 135 -22.56 -0.51 -20.15
N HIS A 136 -23.58 0.28 -20.47
CA HIS A 136 -24.85 0.39 -19.74
C HIS A 136 -25.85 -0.66 -20.21
N SER A 137 -26.89 -0.85 -19.40
CA SER A 137 -28.13 -1.65 -19.60
C SER A 137 -28.00 -3.09 -19.09
N GLY A 138 -28.81 -3.63 -18.18
CA GLY A 138 -30.19 -3.32 -17.79
C GLY A 138 -30.97 -4.65 -17.89
N GLY A 139 -31.53 -5.18 -16.78
CA GLY A 139 -32.35 -6.39 -16.84
C GLY A 139 -32.60 -7.08 -15.49
N ASN A 140 -33.88 -7.28 -15.19
CA ASN A 140 -34.50 -7.63 -13.90
C ASN A 140 -34.39 -9.10 -13.45
N ASN A 141 -34.55 -9.28 -12.12
CA ASN A 141 -35.27 -10.32 -11.33
C ASN A 141 -35.43 -11.75 -11.86
N THR A 142 -35.15 -12.75 -11.01
CA THR A 142 -36.05 -13.90 -10.68
C THR A 142 -35.55 -14.67 -9.43
N SER A 143 -36.50 -15.09 -8.59
CA SER A 143 -36.39 -15.76 -7.28
C SER A 143 -36.20 -17.29 -7.32
N GLN A 144 -36.06 -17.90 -6.13
CA GLN A 144 -36.14 -19.34 -5.72
C GLN A 144 -34.81 -20.09 -5.61
N GLN A 145 -34.54 -21.01 -4.68
CA GLN A 145 -35.14 -21.45 -3.40
C GLN A 145 -34.11 -22.41 -2.71
N GLN A 146 -34.25 -22.55 -1.39
CA GLN A 146 -33.55 -23.38 -0.39
C GLN A 146 -32.95 -24.75 -0.79
N SER A 147 -31.87 -25.18 -0.12
CA SER A 147 -31.89 -26.24 0.92
C SER A 147 -30.50 -26.59 1.47
N ASN A 148 -30.49 -27.11 2.70
CA ASN A 148 -29.36 -27.40 3.58
C ASN A 148 -28.54 -28.65 3.20
N ALA A 149 -27.28 -28.71 3.66
CA ALA A 149 -26.70 -29.95 4.20
C ALA A 149 -25.50 -29.65 5.13
N SER A 150 -25.49 -30.36 6.26
CA SER A 150 -24.46 -30.39 7.30
C SER A 150 -23.24 -31.26 6.93
N ALA A 151 -22.27 -31.29 7.86
CA ALA A 151 -21.01 -32.04 7.93
C ALA A 151 -19.82 -31.24 7.37
N GLU A 152 -18.64 -31.19 7.98
CA GLU A 152 -18.02 -32.10 8.96
C GLU A 152 -16.88 -31.35 9.68
N SER A 153 -16.63 -31.76 10.92
CA SER A 153 -15.53 -31.32 11.76
C SER A 153 -14.17 -31.74 11.20
N ALA A 154 -13.17 -30.87 11.26
CA ALA A 154 -11.77 -31.28 11.45
C ALA A 154 -10.92 -30.13 11.97
N SER A 155 -10.40 -30.30 13.18
CA SER A 155 -9.28 -29.52 13.69
C SER A 155 -8.04 -29.79 12.84
N ALA A 156 -7.34 -28.73 12.42
CA ALA A 156 -5.92 -28.82 12.14
C ALA A 156 -5.26 -27.54 12.66
N THR A 157 -4.61 -27.70 13.81
CA THR A 157 -3.56 -26.83 14.30
C THR A 157 -2.49 -26.68 13.21
N ALA A 158 -2.54 -25.58 12.48
CA ALA A 158 -1.37 -25.04 11.83
C ALA A 158 -1.13 -23.70 12.52
N SER A 159 -0.18 -23.69 13.45
CA SER A 159 0.49 -22.44 13.83
C SER A 159 1.11 -21.90 12.54
N SER A 160 0.35 -21.11 11.79
CA SER A 160 0.87 -20.26 10.74
C SER A 160 1.70 -19.24 11.49
N SER A 161 2.99 -19.54 11.65
CA SER A 161 3.99 -18.55 12.00
C SER A 161 3.91 -17.48 10.92
N THR A 162 3.06 -16.49 11.14
CA THR A 162 3.02 -15.25 10.38
C THR A 162 4.47 -14.77 10.40
N PRO A 163 5.13 -14.66 9.23
CA PRO A 163 6.52 -14.22 9.19
C PRO A 163 6.60 -12.90 9.95
N LYS A 164 7.59 -12.78 10.84
CA LYS A 164 7.71 -11.56 11.65
C LYS A 164 7.93 -10.38 10.71
N VAL A 165 7.47 -9.20 11.09
CA VAL A 165 7.59 -7.96 10.29
C VAL A 165 9.01 -7.76 9.72
N GLY A 166 10.04 -8.17 10.47
CA GLY A 166 11.44 -8.13 10.04
C GLY A 166 11.80 -9.06 8.87
N ASP A 167 11.10 -10.17 8.68
CA ASP A 167 11.32 -11.10 7.57
C ASP A 167 10.82 -10.50 6.24
N TYR A 168 9.71 -9.76 6.28
CA TYR A 168 9.20 -9.03 5.11
C TYR A 168 10.10 -7.86 4.72
N LEU A 169 10.67 -7.14 5.69
CA LEU A 169 11.64 -6.08 5.40
C LEU A 169 12.93 -6.67 4.79
N LYS A 170 13.42 -7.80 5.32
CA LYS A 170 14.56 -8.51 4.71
C LYS A 170 14.24 -8.95 3.29
N LEU A 171 13.07 -9.51 3.03
CA LEU A 171 12.65 -9.90 1.68
C LEU A 171 12.46 -8.69 0.74
N TYR A 172 11.90 -7.58 1.22
CA TYR A 172 11.77 -6.35 0.42
C TYR A 172 13.14 -5.75 0.10
N LEU A 173 14.04 -5.64 1.07
CA LEU A 173 15.40 -5.13 0.84
C LEU A 173 16.25 -6.10 -0.01
N THR A 174 16.07 -7.42 0.15
CA THR A 174 16.79 -8.44 -0.64
C THR A 174 16.29 -8.50 -2.08
N SER A 175 14.97 -8.49 -2.30
CA SER A 175 14.37 -8.51 -3.65
C SER A 175 14.64 -7.23 -4.45
N LEU A 176 14.99 -6.13 -3.80
CA LEU A 176 15.40 -4.89 -4.45
C LEU A 176 16.89 -4.85 -4.82
N THR A 177 17.67 -5.89 -4.50
CA THR A 177 19.13 -5.96 -4.75
C THR A 177 19.46 -6.81 -5.99
N ILE A 178 18.46 -7.38 -6.66
CA ILE A 178 18.57 -8.14 -7.92
C ILE A 178 17.90 -7.34 -9.03
#